data_AF-N1Q4T4-F1
#
_entry.id   AF-N1Q4T4-F1
#
_cell.length_a   1.000
_cell.length_b   1.000
_cell.length_c   1.000
_cell.angle_alpha   90.00
_cell.angle_beta   90.00
_cell.angle_gamma   90.00
#
_symmetry.space_group_name_H-M   'P 1'
#
loop_
_entity.id
_entity.type
_entity.pdbx_description
1 polymer ?
#
loop_
_entity_poly.entity_id
_entity_poly.type
_entity_poly.pdbx_seq_one_letter_code
_entity_poly.pdbx_strand_id
1 'polypeptide(L)'
;MAFLRPISRVTTRRPVHLTRFQAPARTLTYTPCMRLKEDKIQTPEEIESAKQEQLKTGKRREELESASESVVGADREEVSNHDNHIKELQQEGAKEKQKEHPEGKS
;
A
#
# COMPACT_ATOMS: atom_id res chain seq x y z
N MET A 1 -80.64 -15.13 41.18
CA MET A 1 -79.33 -15.43 40.58
C MET A 1 -78.99 -14.31 39.62
N ALA A 2 -77.89 -13.59 39.87
CA ALA A 2 -77.48 -12.41 39.11
C ALA A 2 -76.58 -12.82 37.93
N PHE A 3 -76.89 -12.34 36.72
CA PHE A 3 -76.02 -12.50 35.55
C PHE A 3 -75.31 -11.18 35.26
N LEU A 4 -74.04 -11.10 35.67
CA LEU A 4 -73.11 -10.07 35.27
C LEU A 4 -72.80 -10.21 33.78
N ARG A 5 -73.14 -9.19 32.98
CA ARG A 5 -72.72 -9.09 31.58
C ARG A 5 -71.38 -8.34 31.50
N PRO A 6 -70.34 -8.86 30.83
CA PRO A 6 -69.12 -8.09 30.61
C PRO A 6 -69.33 -7.08 29.49
N ILE A 7 -69.00 -5.81 29.73
CA ILE A 7 -68.95 -4.76 28.73
C ILE A 7 -67.62 -4.92 27.98
N SER A 8 -67.64 -5.51 26.78
CA SER A 8 -66.46 -5.56 25.92
C SER A 8 -66.22 -4.19 25.28
N ARG A 9 -65.19 -3.47 25.76
CA ARG A 9 -64.71 -2.23 25.13
C ARG A 9 -63.98 -2.58 23.83
N VAL A 10 -64.58 -2.26 22.68
CA VAL A 10 -63.92 -2.32 21.37
C VAL A 10 -62.92 -1.17 21.30
N THR A 11 -61.63 -1.48 21.35
CA THR A 11 -60.56 -0.50 21.12
C THR A 11 -60.25 -0.47 19.63
N THR A 12 -60.58 0.63 18.96
CA THR A 12 -60.16 0.85 17.57
C THR A 12 -58.66 1.15 17.57
N ARG A 13 -57.84 0.17 17.21
CA ARG A 13 -56.41 0.38 16.96
C ARG A 13 -56.24 1.15 15.65
N ARG A 14 -55.87 2.43 15.71
CA ARG A 14 -55.42 3.18 14.53
C ARG A 14 -54.09 2.58 14.04
N PRO A 15 -53.92 2.29 12.75
CA PRO A 15 -52.61 1.90 12.24
C PRO A 15 -51.68 3.11 12.31
N VAL A 16 -50.55 2.96 13.01
CA VAL A 16 -49.47 3.94 12.99
C VAL A 16 -48.79 3.81 11.63
N HIS A 17 -48.97 4.81 10.77
CA HIS A 17 -48.18 4.91 9.54
C HIS A 17 -46.73 5.21 9.93
N LEU A 18 -45.94 4.16 10.08
CA LEU A 18 -44.48 4.26 10.11
C LEU A 18 -44.05 4.72 8.71
N THR A 19 -43.80 6.00 8.56
CA THR A 19 -43.07 6.54 7.41
C THR A 19 -41.68 5.94 7.45
N ARG A 20 -41.47 4.88 6.65
CA ARG A 20 -40.18 4.24 6.46
C ARG A 20 -39.29 5.27 5.76
N PHE A 21 -38.45 5.97 6.51
CA PHE A 21 -37.39 6.79 5.93
C PHE A 21 -36.46 5.86 5.15
N GLN A 22 -36.65 5.78 3.83
CA GLN A 22 -35.67 5.20 2.94
C GLN A 22 -34.50 6.17 2.89
N ALA A 23 -33.47 5.93 3.70
CA ALA A 23 -32.20 6.61 3.52
C ALA A 23 -31.71 6.26 2.10
N PRO A 24 -31.28 7.25 1.28
CA PRO A 24 -30.75 6.95 -0.04
C PRO A 24 -29.53 6.04 0.12
N ALA A 25 -29.59 4.84 -0.47
CA ALA A 25 -28.43 3.97 -0.53
C ALA A 25 -27.36 4.68 -1.35
N ARG A 26 -26.28 5.12 -0.68
CA ARG A 26 -25.13 5.68 -1.38
C ARG A 26 -24.55 4.59 -2.26
N THR A 27 -24.49 4.84 -3.56
CA THR A 27 -23.89 3.94 -4.52
C THR A 27 -22.41 3.81 -4.18
N LEU A 28 -21.95 2.61 -3.84
CA LEU A 28 -20.53 2.34 -3.65
C LEU A 28 -19.86 2.40 -5.02
N THR A 29 -19.25 3.54 -5.34
CA THR A 29 -18.49 3.71 -6.57
C THR A 29 -17.06 3.20 -6.34
N TYR A 30 -16.69 2.13 -7.02
CA TYR A 30 -15.32 1.64 -7.05
C TYR A 30 -14.56 2.35 -8.17
N THR A 31 -13.52 3.09 -7.83
CA THR A 31 -12.56 3.59 -8.83
C THR A 31 -11.53 2.49 -9.12
N PRO A 32 -11.27 2.17 -10.39
CA PRO A 32 -10.18 1.27 -10.75
C PRO A 32 -8.87 1.75 -10.14
N CYS A 33 -8.09 0.84 -9.55
CA CYS A 33 -6.76 1.16 -9.07
C CYS A 33 -5.90 1.56 -10.29
N MET A 34 -5.49 2.83 -10.36
CA MET A 34 -4.49 3.27 -11.31
C MET A 34 -3.13 2.73 -10.87
N ARG A 35 -2.85 1.48 -11.25
CA ARG A 35 -1.50 0.94 -11.14
C ARG A 35 -0.64 1.65 -12.18
N LEU A 36 0.53 2.12 -11.76
CA LEU A 36 1.55 2.54 -12.72
C LEU A 36 1.85 1.34 -13.64
N LYS A 37 2.17 1.57 -14.91
CA LYS A 37 2.50 0.50 -15.88
C LYS A 37 3.78 -0.29 -15.53
N GLU A 38 4.34 -0.01 -14.37
CA GLU A 38 5.66 -0.39 -13.89
C GLU A 38 5.60 -1.69 -13.08
N ASP A 39 4.45 -1.99 -12.46
CA ASP A 39 4.27 -3.24 -11.71
C ASP A 39 3.95 -4.39 -12.68
N LYS A 40 4.85 -5.38 -12.73
CA LYS A 40 4.58 -6.67 -13.39
C LYS A 40 3.27 -7.25 -12.84
N ILE A 41 2.47 -7.86 -13.71
CA ILE A 41 1.27 -8.58 -13.26
C ILE A 41 1.73 -9.74 -12.38
N GLN A 42 1.51 -9.62 -11.08
CA GLN A 42 1.83 -10.64 -10.07
C GLN A 42 0.57 -11.00 -9.29
N THR A 43 0.43 -12.27 -8.94
CA THR A 43 -0.63 -12.73 -8.04
C THR A 43 -0.26 -12.45 -6.58
N PRO A 44 -1.24 -12.37 -5.66
CA PRO A 44 -0.96 -12.16 -4.24
C PRO A 44 -0.02 -13.24 -3.64
N GLU A 45 -0.17 -14.50 -4.08
CA GLU A 45 0.65 -15.62 -3.61
C GLU A 45 2.11 -15.50 -4.07
N GLU A 46 2.34 -15.04 -5.31
CA GLU A 46 3.69 -14.74 -5.83
C GLU A 46 4.36 -13.62 -5.04
N ILE A 47 3.64 -12.55 -4.70
CA ILE A 47 4.18 -11.44 -3.89
C ILE A 47 4.55 -11.93 -2.49
N GLU A 48 3.71 -12.75 -1.85
CA GLU A 48 3.97 -13.25 -0.51
C GLU A 48 5.17 -14.20 -0.49
N SER A 49 5.24 -15.14 -1.43
CA SER A 49 6.39 -16.04 -1.56
C SER A 49 7.69 -15.26 -1.81
N ALA A 50 7.68 -14.26 -2.68
CA ALA A 50 8.84 -13.42 -2.95
C ALA A 50 9.32 -12.66 -1.70
N LYS A 51 8.38 -12.13 -0.90
CA LYS A 51 8.67 -11.49 0.39
C LYS A 51 9.25 -12.46 1.41
N GLN A 52 8.67 -13.65 1.53
CA GLN A 52 9.17 -14.67 2.45
C GLN A 52 10.59 -15.12 2.10
N GLU A 53 10.89 -15.25 0.81
CA GLU A 53 12.23 -15.61 0.34
C GLU A 53 13.26 -14.48 0.59
N GLN A 54 12.88 -13.21 0.44
CA GLN A 54 13.74 -12.07 0.82
C GLN A 54 14.06 -12.08 2.32
N LEU A 55 13.08 -12.36 3.18
CA LEU A 55 13.31 -12.46 4.63
C LEU A 55 14.23 -13.64 5.00
N LYS A 56 14.16 -14.75 4.27
CA LYS A 56 15.02 -15.93 4.50
C LYS A 56 16.46 -15.72 4.02
N THR A 57 16.61 -15.10 2.85
CA THR A 57 17.92 -14.94 2.20
C THR A 57 18.66 -13.69 2.65
N GLY A 58 17.94 -12.71 3.22
CA GLY A 58 18.49 -11.39 3.54
C GLY A 58 18.80 -10.54 2.32
N LYS A 59 18.66 -11.10 1.10
CA LYS A 59 18.99 -10.44 -0.15
C LYS A 59 17.79 -9.66 -0.66
N ARG A 60 18.00 -8.35 -0.86
CA ARG A 60 17.01 -7.46 -1.46
C ARG A 60 16.67 -7.95 -2.87
N ARG A 61 15.37 -8.04 -3.19
CA ARG A 61 14.89 -8.42 -4.51
C ARG A 61 14.39 -7.20 -5.27
N GLU A 62 14.95 -6.98 -6.45
CA GLU A 62 14.57 -5.88 -7.34
C GLU A 62 13.09 -5.97 -7.79
N GLU A 63 12.53 -7.17 -7.89
CA GLU A 63 11.12 -7.37 -8.27
C GLU A 63 10.11 -6.83 -7.24
N LEU A 64 10.55 -6.57 -6.01
CA LEU A 64 9.76 -5.98 -4.92
C LEU A 64 10.09 -4.49 -4.71
N GLU A 65 11.12 -3.98 -5.37
CA GLU A 65 11.56 -2.59 -5.25
C GLU A 65 10.67 -1.69 -6.12
N SER A 66 10.33 -0.51 -5.60
CA SER A 66 9.61 0.47 -6.40
C SER A 66 10.48 0.89 -7.59
N ALA A 67 9.88 1.13 -8.75
CA ALA A 67 10.63 1.64 -9.90
C ALA A 67 11.36 2.96 -9.59
N SER A 68 10.78 3.81 -8.74
CA SER A 68 11.40 5.05 -8.25
C SER A 68 12.63 4.81 -7.37
N GLU A 69 12.68 3.67 -6.67
CA GLU A 69 13.81 3.27 -5.82
C GLU A 69 14.87 2.53 -6.64
N SER A 70 14.46 1.75 -7.66
CA SER A 70 15.36 0.98 -8.52
C SER A 70 16.35 1.83 -9.34
N VAL A 71 16.03 3.10 -9.59
CA VAL A 71 16.95 4.03 -10.28
C VAL A 71 18.00 4.57 -9.31
N VAL A 72 17.67 4.64 -8.01
CA VAL A 72 18.52 5.18 -6.97
C VAL A 72 19.31 4.03 -6.34
N GLY A 73 20.43 3.66 -6.95
CA GLY A 73 21.30 2.56 -6.50
C GLY A 73 22.06 2.81 -5.18
N ALA A 74 21.61 3.75 -4.33
CA ALA A 74 22.36 4.24 -3.18
C ALA A 74 22.65 3.17 -2.11
N ASP A 75 21.77 2.19 -1.93
CA ASP A 75 21.88 1.16 -0.88
C ASP A 75 22.07 -0.25 -1.43
N ARG A 76 22.65 -0.40 -2.63
CA ARG A 76 22.78 -1.71 -3.30
C ARG A 76 23.97 -2.55 -2.83
N GLU A 77 25.02 -1.94 -2.30
CA GLU A 77 26.23 -2.66 -1.92
C GLU A 77 26.16 -3.18 -0.48
N GLU A 78 26.40 -4.49 -0.35
CA GLU A 78 26.54 -5.16 0.94
C GLU A 78 27.97 -4.94 1.45
N VAL A 79 28.16 -3.82 2.17
CA VAL A 79 29.48 -3.38 2.61
C VAL A 79 29.80 -3.96 4.00
N SER A 80 30.82 -4.80 4.09
CA SER A 80 31.29 -5.36 5.36
C SER A 80 32.15 -4.39 6.18
N ASN A 81 32.79 -3.41 5.52
CA ASN A 81 33.62 -2.38 6.15
C ASN A 81 33.37 -1.01 5.52
N HIS A 82 32.50 -0.22 6.15
CA HIS A 82 32.05 1.07 5.63
C HIS A 82 33.18 2.11 5.48
N ASP A 83 34.18 2.10 6.37
CA ASP A 83 35.26 3.10 6.34
C ASP A 83 36.15 2.96 5.11
N ASN A 84 36.44 1.72 4.71
CA ASN A 84 37.25 1.46 3.51
C ASN A 84 36.45 1.74 2.24
N HIS A 85 35.19 1.35 2.23
CA HIS A 85 34.32 1.55 1.09
C HIS A 85 34.08 3.04 0.78
N ILE A 86 33.86 3.87 1.81
CA ILE A 86 33.73 5.32 1.64
C ILE A 86 35.02 5.92 1.06
N LYS A 87 36.19 5.45 1.49
CA LYS A 87 37.48 5.92 0.94
C LYS A 87 37.64 5.55 -0.54
N GLU A 88 37.23 4.36 -0.93
CA GLU A 88 37.25 3.92 -2.33
C GLU A 88 36.31 4.77 -3.20
N LEU A 89 35.07 4.98 -2.77
CA LEU A 89 34.10 5.86 -3.46
C LEU A 89 34.64 7.28 -3.64
N GLN A 90 35.26 7.85 -2.61
CA GLN A 90 35.88 9.18 -2.69
C GLN A 90 37.03 9.23 -3.71
N GLN A 91 37.84 8.17 -3.79
CA GLN A 91 38.91 8.08 -4.77
C GLN A 91 38.38 7.92 -6.20
N GLU A 92 37.33 7.12 -6.40
CA GLU A 92 36.69 6.95 -7.71
C GLU A 92 36.05 8.24 -8.20
N GLY A 93 35.26 8.92 -7.36
CA GLY A 93 34.67 10.22 -7.70
C GLY A 93 35.74 11.27 -8.00
N ALA A 94 36.89 11.24 -7.30
CA ALA A 94 38.01 12.13 -7.60
C ALA A 94 38.70 11.82 -8.94
N LYS A 95 38.75 10.54 -9.37
CA LYS A 95 39.27 10.13 -10.67
C LYS A 95 38.31 10.51 -11.81
N GLU A 96 37.02 10.28 -11.61
CA GLU A 96 35.98 10.60 -12.59
C GLU A 96 35.90 12.11 -12.83
N LYS A 97 35.94 12.91 -11.77
CA LYS A 97 36.03 14.37 -11.87
C LYS A 97 37.26 14.85 -12.65
N GLN A 98 38.40 14.18 -12.51
CA GLN A 98 39.62 14.51 -13.26
C GLN A 98 39.52 14.14 -14.74
N LYS A 99 38.77 13.08 -15.06
CA LYS A 99 38.52 12.64 -16.42
C LYS A 99 37.53 13.56 -17.14
N GLU A 100 36.50 14.03 -16.44
CA GLU A 100 35.50 14.96 -16.98
C GLU A 100 36.01 16.40 -17.09
N HIS A 101 36.86 16.84 -16.16
CA HIS A 101 37.46 18.17 -16.15
C HIS A 101 38.99 18.12 -16.07
N PRO A 102 39.68 17.80 -17.18
CA PRO A 102 41.15 17.76 -17.21
C PRO A 102 41.79 19.15 -17.07
N GLU A 103 41.08 20.23 -17.46
CA GLU A 103 41.63 21.59 -17.54
C GLU A 103 41.38 22.46 -16.28
N GLY A 104 40.60 21.97 -15.30
CA GLY A 104 40.21 22.75 -14.11
C GLY A 104 41.23 22.80 -12.97
N LYS A 105 42.44 22.27 -13.18
CA LYS A 105 43.56 22.35 -12.23
C LYS A 105 44.57 23.39 -12.74
N SER A 106 44.21 24.66 -12.64
CA SER A 106 45.13 25.80 -12.77
C SER A 106 44.93 26.71 -11.57
#